data_AF-A0A8S9EED0-F1
#
_entry.id   AF-A0A8S9EED0-F1
#
_cell.length_a   1.000
_cell.length_b   1.000
_cell.length_c   1.000
_cell.angle_alpha   90.00
_cell.angle_beta   90.00
_cell.angle_gamma   90.00
#
_symmetry.space_group_name_H-M   'P 1'
#
loop_
_entity.id
_entity.type
_entity.pdbx_description
1 polymer ?
#
loop_
_entity_poly.entity_id
_entity_poly.type
_entity_poly.pdbx_seq_one_letter_code
_entity_poly.pdbx_strand_id
1 'polypeptide(L)'
;CYVCGKRGATITCQGKKCKRSFHFPCGLENGCISQFFGQHRSFCQEHRPAQTVQAHQNGQTSCVICLEHVEEKLSYQTMVCPNCRQAWFHRGCIQQQAFHAGLLCFRCPQCNDREKFLPEMSSLGIQVPARQPAWEAGVGFTDMYQRHSQCNASLCLYAQGREQAEEEGPWYLLLCSSCAAKGTHRCCSALKDSAATWECEDC
;
A
#
# COMPACT_ATOMS: atom_id res chain seq x y z
N CYS A 1 32.90 -5.43 14.54
CA CYS A 1 32.10 -5.28 13.31
C CYS A 1 32.94 -5.74 12.15
N TYR A 2 32.50 -6.74 11.38
CA TYR A 2 33.25 -7.23 10.23
C TYR A 2 33.25 -6.25 9.06
N VAL A 3 32.30 -5.30 9.03
CA VAL A 3 32.18 -4.29 7.99
C VAL A 3 33.12 -3.10 8.25
N CYS A 4 33.02 -2.46 9.43
CA CYS A 4 33.78 -1.23 9.73
C CYS A 4 35.01 -1.44 10.64
N GLY A 5 35.29 -2.68 11.07
CA GLY A 5 36.41 -3.01 11.97
C GLY A 5 36.25 -2.57 13.43
N LYS A 6 35.31 -1.68 13.75
CA LYS A 6 35.11 -1.15 15.12
C LYS A 6 34.49 -2.18 16.09
N ARG A 7 34.74 -2.03 17.39
CA ARG A 7 34.14 -2.83 18.48
C ARG A 7 32.65 -2.48 18.70
N GLY A 8 31.96 -3.24 19.54
CA GLY A 8 30.56 -2.99 19.93
C GLY A 8 29.49 -3.47 18.93
N ALA A 9 29.86 -4.33 17.98
CA ALA A 9 28.87 -4.96 17.10
C ALA A 9 28.15 -6.09 17.84
N THR A 10 26.84 -5.97 18.02
CA THR A 10 26.01 -6.91 18.78
C THR A 10 25.21 -7.87 17.90
N ILE A 11 24.99 -7.54 16.63
CA ILE A 11 24.26 -8.42 15.71
C ILE A 11 25.22 -9.46 15.15
N THR A 12 24.88 -10.73 15.31
CA THR A 12 25.69 -11.86 14.85
C THR A 12 25.01 -12.58 13.69
N CYS A 13 25.80 -13.03 12.72
CA CYS A 13 25.29 -13.84 11.63
C CYS A 13 24.89 -15.23 12.12
N GLN A 14 23.67 -15.67 11.79
CA GLN A 14 23.16 -17.01 12.10
C GLN A 14 23.43 -18.05 11.01
N GLY A 15 24.38 -17.78 10.11
CA GLY A 15 24.88 -18.76 9.15
C GLY A 15 25.66 -19.86 9.86
N LYS A 16 25.63 -21.09 9.32
CA LYS A 16 26.36 -22.23 9.91
C LYS A 16 27.84 -21.90 10.02
N LYS A 17 28.40 -22.00 11.25
CA LYS A 17 29.81 -21.72 11.57
C LYS A 17 30.27 -20.28 11.27
N CYS A 18 29.36 -19.34 11.03
CA CYS A 18 29.72 -17.94 10.82
C CYS A 18 29.94 -17.23 12.16
N LYS A 19 31.09 -16.57 12.31
CA LYS A 19 31.42 -15.76 13.50
C LYS A 19 31.34 -14.25 13.25
N ARG A 20 30.83 -13.84 12.09
CA ARG A 20 30.76 -12.42 11.72
C ARG A 20 29.71 -11.71 12.55
N SER A 21 30.10 -10.57 13.11
CA SER A 21 29.20 -9.65 13.80
C SER A 21 29.26 -8.27 13.16
N PHE A 22 28.14 -7.55 13.13
CA PHE A 22 28.03 -6.24 12.52
C PHE A 22 27.17 -5.30 13.36
N HIS A 23 27.42 -3.99 13.24
CA HIS A 23 26.45 -3.00 13.72
C HIS A 23 25.24 -3.02 12.78
N PHE A 24 24.06 -2.71 13.30
CA PHE A 24 22.85 -2.60 12.47
C PHE A 24 23.02 -1.69 11.24
N PRO A 25 23.48 -0.42 11.37
CA PRO A 25 23.66 0.46 10.21
C PRO A 25 24.69 -0.11 9.21
N CYS A 26 25.83 -0.61 9.69
CA CYS A 26 26.84 -1.23 8.82
C CYS A 26 26.30 -2.45 8.08
N GLY A 27 25.40 -3.22 8.71
CA GLY A 27 24.74 -4.35 8.07
C GLY A 27 23.83 -3.90 6.94
N LEU A 28 23.01 -2.87 7.18
CA LEU A 28 22.10 -2.32 6.17
C LEU A 28 22.85 -1.80 4.93
N GLU A 29 23.92 -1.02 5.15
CA GLU A 29 24.76 -0.46 4.08
C GLU A 29 25.50 -1.56 3.29
N ASN A 30 25.89 -2.66 3.95
CA ASN A 30 26.64 -3.75 3.33
C ASN A 30 25.74 -4.91 2.87
N GLY A 31 24.43 -4.70 2.76
CA GLY A 31 23.48 -5.68 2.23
C GLY A 31 23.30 -6.93 3.11
N CYS A 32 23.54 -6.83 4.41
CA CYS A 32 23.09 -7.84 5.38
C CYS A 32 21.56 -7.86 5.47
N ILE A 33 21.03 -8.99 5.95
CA ILE A 33 19.59 -9.15 6.18
C ILE A 33 19.36 -9.38 7.68
N SER A 34 18.47 -8.58 8.26
CA SER A 34 17.90 -8.81 9.59
C SER A 34 16.41 -9.10 9.43
N GLN A 35 15.97 -10.22 10.00
CA GLN A 35 14.57 -10.62 10.01
C GLN A 35 13.91 -10.07 11.27
N PHE A 36 12.71 -9.51 11.13
CA PHE A 36 11.98 -8.87 12.22
C PHE A 36 10.82 -9.73 12.75
N PHE A 37 10.90 -11.05 12.52
CA PHE A 37 9.90 -12.02 12.93
C PHE A 37 10.57 -13.23 13.60
N GLY A 38 9.80 -14.00 14.36
CA GLY A 38 10.26 -15.22 15.02
C GLY A 38 11.46 -14.98 15.94
N GLN A 39 12.59 -15.62 15.64
CA GLN A 39 13.82 -15.51 16.44
C GLN A 39 14.70 -14.30 16.07
N HIS A 40 14.21 -13.37 15.24
CA HIS A 40 14.92 -12.15 14.85
C HIS A 40 16.32 -12.42 14.26
N ARG A 41 16.41 -13.43 13.38
CA ARG A 41 17.69 -13.92 12.85
C ARG A 41 18.32 -12.88 11.93
N SER A 42 19.64 -12.78 11.96
CA SER A 42 20.40 -11.87 11.09
C SER A 42 21.48 -12.64 10.33
N PHE A 43 21.78 -12.19 9.11
CA PHE A 43 22.67 -12.86 8.18
C PHE A 43 23.61 -11.87 7.52
N CYS A 44 24.92 -12.18 7.48
CA CYS A 44 25.88 -11.39 6.73
C CYS A 44 25.66 -11.54 5.21
N GLN A 45 26.34 -10.73 4.41
CA GLN A 45 26.21 -10.72 2.96
C GLN A 45 26.34 -12.11 2.28
N GLU A 46 27.19 -12.98 2.82
CA GLU A 46 27.40 -14.35 2.30
C GLU A 46 26.31 -15.35 2.70
N HIS A 47 25.69 -15.16 3.86
CA HIS A 47 24.71 -16.10 4.41
C HIS A 47 23.28 -15.59 4.32
N ARG A 48 23.07 -14.41 3.73
CA ARG A 48 21.75 -13.81 3.60
C ARG A 48 20.87 -14.69 2.70
N PRO A 49 19.57 -14.80 3.01
CA PRO A 49 18.65 -15.48 2.12
C PRO A 49 18.58 -14.73 0.77
N ALA A 50 18.39 -15.50 -0.29
CA ALA A 50 18.18 -14.99 -1.63
C ALA A 50 16.90 -15.63 -2.19
N GLN A 51 16.21 -14.90 -3.08
CA GLN A 51 15.05 -15.44 -3.77
C GLN A 51 15.48 -16.56 -4.70
N THR A 52 14.81 -17.71 -4.61
CA THR A 52 15.01 -18.88 -5.48
C THR A 52 14.01 -18.95 -6.62
N VAL A 53 13.08 -18.00 -6.68
CA VAL A 53 12.01 -17.93 -7.66
C VAL A 53 12.58 -17.64 -9.04
N GLN A 54 12.15 -18.40 -10.05
CA GLN A 54 12.43 -18.09 -11.45
C GLN A 54 11.49 -16.97 -11.90
N ALA A 55 12.02 -15.75 -12.05
CA ALA A 55 11.27 -14.62 -12.57
C ALA A 55 10.98 -14.79 -14.06
N HIS A 56 9.85 -14.28 -14.54
CA HIS A 56 9.61 -14.18 -15.98
C HIS A 56 10.53 -13.10 -16.56
N GLN A 57 11.45 -13.49 -17.45
CA GLN A 57 12.35 -12.58 -18.16
C GLN A 57 11.74 -12.21 -19.51
N ASN A 58 10.99 -11.12 -19.56
CA ASN A 58 10.32 -10.66 -20.78
C ASN A 58 10.85 -9.30 -21.30
N GLY A 59 12.14 -9.01 -21.13
CA GLY A 59 12.77 -7.74 -21.54
C GLY A 59 12.84 -6.73 -20.40
N GLN A 60 12.89 -5.43 -20.75
CA GLN A 60 13.16 -4.32 -19.82
C GLN A 60 12.19 -4.34 -18.62
N THR A 61 12.68 -4.74 -17.46
CA THR A 61 11.88 -4.82 -16.23
C THR A 61 11.88 -3.46 -15.52
N SER A 62 10.70 -3.03 -15.08
CA SER A 62 10.51 -1.82 -14.27
C SER A 62 9.90 -2.16 -12.92
N CYS A 63 10.23 -1.36 -11.91
CA CYS A 63 9.62 -1.46 -10.60
C CYS A 63 8.16 -1.06 -10.68
N VAL A 64 7.25 -1.92 -10.23
CA VAL A 64 5.80 -1.64 -10.31
C VAL A 64 5.32 -0.55 -9.34
N ILE A 65 6.21 -0.02 -8.48
CA ILE A 65 5.92 1.02 -7.48
C ILE A 65 6.35 2.39 -8.00
N CYS A 66 7.61 2.56 -8.41
CA CYS A 66 8.14 3.84 -8.91
C CYS A 66 8.15 3.96 -10.44
N LEU A 67 7.85 2.87 -11.16
CA LEU A 67 7.89 2.78 -12.63
C LEU A 67 9.28 2.99 -13.26
N GLU A 68 10.33 3.05 -12.45
CA GLU A 68 11.72 3.15 -12.91
C GLU A 68 12.32 1.76 -13.18
N HIS A 69 13.39 1.72 -13.99
CA HIS A 69 14.09 0.48 -14.33
C HIS A 69 14.67 -0.23 -13.10
N VAL A 70 14.62 -1.56 -13.10
CA VAL A 70 15.28 -2.43 -12.11
C VAL A 70 16.32 -3.32 -12.81
N GLU A 71 17.29 -3.84 -12.05
CA GLU A 71 18.22 -4.85 -12.58
C GLU A 71 17.44 -6.07 -13.11
N GLU A 72 17.81 -6.60 -14.27
CA GLU A 72 17.16 -7.81 -14.85
C GLU A 72 17.55 -9.11 -14.11
N LYS A 73 18.09 -9.00 -12.90
CA LYS A 73 18.57 -10.10 -12.06
C LYS A 73 18.13 -9.89 -10.62
N LEU A 74 17.75 -10.98 -9.98
CA LEU A 74 17.49 -11.00 -8.54
C LEU A 74 18.77 -10.67 -7.77
N SER A 75 18.67 -9.67 -6.89
CA SER A 75 19.79 -9.19 -6.10
C SER A 75 19.29 -8.77 -4.71
N TYR A 76 20.17 -8.19 -3.89
CA TYR A 76 19.71 -7.57 -2.64
C TYR A 76 18.77 -6.40 -2.92
N GLN A 77 19.06 -5.66 -3.99
CA GLN A 77 18.36 -4.43 -4.35
C GLN A 77 17.12 -4.70 -5.19
N THR A 78 17.07 -5.83 -5.90
CA THR A 78 16.01 -6.16 -6.84
C THR A 78 15.32 -7.46 -6.46
N MET A 79 14.00 -7.40 -6.26
CA MET A 79 13.17 -8.53 -5.85
C MET A 79 11.96 -8.70 -6.77
N VAL A 80 11.38 -9.89 -6.74
CA VAL A 80 10.18 -10.26 -7.51
C VAL A 80 9.10 -10.85 -6.60
N CYS A 81 7.83 -10.66 -6.96
CA CYS A 81 6.74 -11.37 -6.30
C CYS A 81 6.88 -12.89 -6.52
N PRO A 82 6.88 -13.73 -5.45
CA PRO A 82 7.01 -15.17 -5.57
C PRO A 82 5.81 -15.84 -6.23
N ASN A 83 4.63 -15.20 -6.19
CA ASN A 83 3.40 -15.76 -6.74
C ASN A 83 3.25 -15.47 -8.24
N CYS A 84 3.18 -14.20 -8.65
CA CYS A 84 2.98 -13.85 -10.06
C CYS A 84 4.27 -13.80 -10.88
N ARG A 85 5.45 -13.73 -10.24
CA ARG A 85 6.78 -13.77 -10.89
C ARG A 85 7.04 -12.71 -11.97
N GLN A 86 6.14 -11.73 -12.11
CA GLN A 86 6.18 -10.64 -13.07
C GLN A 86 6.32 -9.26 -12.41
N ALA A 87 5.98 -9.16 -11.12
CA ALA A 87 6.04 -7.90 -10.40
C ALA A 87 7.43 -7.73 -9.80
N TRP A 88 8.18 -6.76 -10.33
CA TRP A 88 9.53 -6.43 -9.89
C TRP A 88 9.54 -5.21 -8.97
N PHE A 89 10.48 -5.20 -8.04
CA PHE A 89 10.58 -4.17 -7.01
C PHE A 89 12.02 -3.80 -6.69
N HIS A 90 12.27 -2.51 -6.55
CA HIS A 90 13.40 -2.03 -5.75
C HIS A 90 13.18 -2.35 -4.27
N ARG A 91 14.23 -2.74 -3.57
CA ARG A 91 14.21 -3.00 -2.13
C ARG A 91 13.73 -1.80 -1.34
N GLY A 92 14.21 -0.59 -1.70
CA GLY A 92 13.76 0.65 -1.09
C GLY A 92 12.26 0.88 -1.26
N CYS A 93 11.75 0.73 -2.49
CA CYS A 93 10.32 0.93 -2.79
C CYS A 93 9.43 -0.04 -2.02
N ILE A 94 9.77 -1.34 -2.02
CA ILE A 94 8.95 -2.31 -1.29
C ILE A 94 9.05 -2.14 0.23
N GLN A 95 10.19 -1.69 0.75
CA GLN A 95 10.35 -1.38 2.17
C GLN A 95 9.47 -0.19 2.60
N GLN A 96 9.38 0.85 1.77
CA GLN A 96 8.47 1.98 2.01
C GLN A 96 7.01 1.55 1.92
N GLN A 97 6.66 0.75 0.91
CA GLN A 97 5.31 0.20 0.78
C GLN A 97 4.94 -0.66 1.99
N ALA A 98 5.82 -1.55 2.44
CA ALA A 98 5.62 -2.36 3.64
C ALA A 98 5.41 -1.50 4.89
N PHE A 99 6.22 -0.45 5.04
CA PHE A 99 6.08 0.49 6.15
C PHE A 99 4.70 1.15 6.13
N HIS A 100 4.26 1.67 4.98
CA HIS A 100 2.96 2.35 4.85
C HIS A 100 1.76 1.41 4.94
N ALA A 101 1.81 0.24 4.32
CA ALA A 101 0.69 -0.70 4.32
C ALA A 101 0.50 -1.41 5.65
N GLY A 102 1.58 -1.61 6.41
CA GLY A 102 1.54 -2.40 7.64
C GLY A 102 1.18 -3.87 7.40
N LEU A 103 1.19 -4.67 8.46
CA LEU A 103 1.05 -6.12 8.40
C LEU A 103 -0.27 -6.61 7.76
N LEU A 104 -1.35 -5.83 7.89
CA LEU A 104 -2.69 -6.23 7.45
C LEU A 104 -2.93 -6.02 5.94
N CYS A 105 -2.31 -4.98 5.38
CA CYS A 105 -2.51 -4.58 3.98
C CYS A 105 -1.27 -4.79 3.10
N PHE A 106 -0.16 -5.31 3.64
CA PHE A 106 1.01 -5.61 2.82
C PHE A 106 0.79 -6.83 1.92
N ARG A 107 0.62 -6.57 0.62
CA ARG A 107 0.30 -7.53 -0.44
C ARG A 107 1.01 -7.13 -1.73
N CYS A 108 1.12 -8.05 -2.67
CA CYS A 108 1.66 -7.73 -4.00
C CYS A 108 0.76 -6.71 -4.72
N PRO A 109 1.27 -5.54 -5.17
CA PRO A 109 0.47 -4.56 -5.92
C PRO A 109 -0.13 -5.07 -7.22
N GLN A 110 0.45 -6.12 -7.81
CA GLN A 110 0.04 -6.64 -9.12
C GLN A 110 -0.99 -7.77 -9.02
N CYS A 111 -0.75 -8.77 -8.18
CA CYS A 111 -1.62 -9.95 -8.09
C CYS A 111 -2.40 -10.05 -6.78
N ASN A 112 -2.27 -9.06 -5.89
CA ASN A 112 -2.90 -9.00 -4.57
C ASN A 112 -2.59 -10.21 -3.65
N ASP A 113 -1.60 -11.05 -4.01
CA ASP A 113 -1.17 -12.17 -3.18
C ASP A 113 -0.56 -11.66 -1.86
N ARG A 114 -0.99 -12.27 -0.76
CA ARG A 114 -0.46 -12.06 0.58
C ARG A 114 0.27 -13.29 1.10
N GLU A 115 -0.29 -14.47 0.86
CA GLU A 115 0.12 -15.72 1.49
C GLU A 115 1.56 -16.11 1.17
N LYS A 116 2.02 -15.92 -0.08
CA LYS A 116 3.42 -16.16 -0.44
C LYS A 116 4.24 -14.87 -0.35
N PHE A 117 3.64 -13.74 -0.72
CA PHE A 117 4.31 -12.46 -0.78
C PHE A 117 4.86 -11.98 0.56
N LEU A 118 4.02 -11.95 1.60
CA LEU A 118 4.37 -11.45 2.92
C LEU A 118 5.54 -12.23 3.56
N PRO A 119 5.50 -13.59 3.67
CA PRO A 119 6.60 -14.33 4.28
C PRO A 119 7.88 -14.24 3.44
N GLU A 120 7.80 -14.25 2.11
CA GLU A 120 8.96 -14.12 1.23
C GLU A 120 9.68 -12.78 1.47
N MET A 121 8.96 -11.66 1.34
CA MET A 121 9.54 -10.32 1.54
C MET A 121 10.09 -10.16 2.96
N SER A 122 9.38 -10.67 3.97
CA SER A 122 9.84 -10.64 5.35
C SER A 122 11.14 -11.44 5.54
N SER A 123 11.22 -12.63 4.93
CA SER A 123 12.42 -13.49 4.99
C SER A 123 13.65 -12.81 4.38
N LEU A 124 13.43 -12.00 3.34
CA LEU A 124 14.46 -11.18 2.69
C LEU A 124 14.79 -9.91 3.47
N GLY A 125 14.23 -9.72 4.67
CA GLY A 125 14.52 -8.60 5.56
C GLY A 125 13.73 -7.33 5.28
N ILE A 126 12.59 -7.42 4.59
CA ILE A 126 11.64 -6.30 4.52
C ILE A 126 10.89 -6.22 5.84
N GLN A 127 11.05 -5.10 6.54
CA GLN A 127 10.38 -4.86 7.81
C GLN A 127 8.92 -4.45 7.55
N VAL A 128 7.98 -5.23 8.07
CA VAL A 128 6.54 -4.95 7.99
C VAL A 128 6.02 -4.65 9.40
N PRO A 129 5.73 -3.39 9.76
CA PRO A 129 5.27 -3.04 11.10
C PRO A 129 3.85 -3.53 11.37
N ALA A 130 3.59 -3.97 12.60
CA ALA A 130 2.24 -4.26 13.10
C ALA A 130 1.53 -2.96 13.49
N ARG A 131 1.12 -2.19 12.49
CA ARG A 131 0.36 -0.94 12.63
C ARG A 131 -0.76 -0.86 11.60
N GLN A 132 -1.75 0.00 11.86
CA GLN A 132 -2.73 0.36 10.84
C GLN A 132 -2.02 0.98 9.62
N PRO A 133 -2.55 0.77 8.40
CA PRO A 133 -2.01 1.42 7.23
C PRO A 133 -1.96 2.93 7.40
N ALA A 134 -0.91 3.56 6.89
CA ALA A 134 -0.69 5.00 7.03
C ALA A 134 -1.83 5.85 6.44
N TRP A 135 -2.55 5.32 5.44
CA TRP A 135 -3.72 5.98 4.86
C TRP A 135 -4.97 5.94 5.75
N GLU A 136 -5.07 5.01 6.70
CA GLU A 136 -6.14 5.01 7.71
C GLU A 136 -5.81 5.91 8.91
N ALA A 137 -4.52 6.22 9.11
CA ALA A 137 -4.05 7.04 10.23
C ALA A 137 -4.21 8.56 9.99
N GLY A 138 -4.53 8.99 8.77
CA GLY A 138 -4.69 10.40 8.41
C GLY A 138 -6.14 10.76 8.05
N VAL A 139 -6.53 12.01 8.31
CA VAL A 139 -7.81 12.59 7.87
C VAL A 139 -7.93 12.76 6.34
N GLY A 140 -6.85 12.47 5.59
CA GLY A 140 -6.77 12.72 4.15
C GLY A 140 -7.71 11.87 3.29
N PHE A 141 -8.28 10.80 3.84
CA PHE A 141 -9.31 10.01 3.17
C PHE A 141 -10.71 10.24 3.75
N THR A 142 -10.85 11.07 4.80
CA THR A 142 -12.16 11.41 5.38
C THR A 142 -13.08 12.01 4.31
N ASP A 143 -12.53 12.85 3.42
CA ASP A 143 -13.27 13.45 2.30
C ASP A 143 -13.75 12.40 1.28
N MET A 144 -13.03 11.27 1.09
CA MET A 144 -13.50 10.17 0.23
C MET A 144 -14.67 9.38 0.86
N TYR A 145 -14.83 9.45 2.19
CA TYR A 145 -15.97 8.85 2.89
C TYR A 145 -17.14 9.83 3.07
N GLN A 146 -16.93 11.13 2.87
CA GLN A 146 -17.99 12.11 2.85
C GLN A 146 -18.72 12.02 1.51
N ARG A 147 -19.88 11.34 1.52
CA ARG A 147 -20.80 11.44 0.39
C ARG A 147 -21.23 12.91 0.27
N HIS A 148 -21.31 13.38 -0.97
CA HIS A 148 -21.91 14.68 -1.25
C HIS A 148 -23.29 14.75 -0.56
N SER A 149 -23.54 15.83 0.18
CA SER A 149 -24.71 15.96 1.06
C SER A 149 -25.47 17.27 0.86
N GLN A 150 -25.22 17.96 -0.26
CA GLN A 150 -25.82 19.26 -0.54
C GLN A 150 -26.68 19.24 -1.81
N CYS A 151 -27.71 20.09 -1.85
CA CYS A 151 -28.47 20.33 -3.06
C CYS A 151 -27.80 21.39 -3.95
N ASN A 152 -27.38 20.98 -5.15
CA ASN A 152 -26.77 21.83 -6.18
C ASN A 152 -27.76 22.41 -7.19
N ALA A 153 -29.07 22.22 -7.02
CA ALA A 153 -30.06 22.86 -7.90
C ALA A 153 -29.87 24.39 -7.90
N SER A 154 -30.03 25.06 -9.03
CA SER A 154 -29.86 26.52 -9.12
C SER A 154 -30.71 27.25 -8.07
N LEU A 155 -31.93 26.79 -7.84
CA LEU A 155 -32.81 27.22 -6.75
C LEU A 155 -33.14 26.03 -5.83
N CYS A 156 -32.73 26.11 -4.56
CA CYS A 156 -33.17 25.14 -3.55
C CYS A 156 -34.46 25.64 -2.90
N LEU A 157 -35.49 24.79 -2.94
CA LEU A 157 -36.82 25.09 -2.40
C LEU A 157 -36.98 24.64 -0.94
N TYR A 158 -35.99 23.94 -0.37
CA TYR A 158 -36.11 23.40 0.97
C TYR A 158 -35.83 24.46 2.03
N ALA A 159 -36.80 24.68 2.92
CA ALA A 159 -36.73 25.74 3.94
C ALA A 159 -35.59 25.52 4.96
N GLN A 160 -35.19 24.26 5.22
CA GLN A 160 -34.09 23.95 6.13
C GLN A 160 -32.70 24.17 5.49
N GLY A 161 -32.65 24.50 4.20
CA GLY A 161 -31.43 24.80 3.47
C GLY A 161 -30.89 23.61 2.68
N ARG A 162 -29.79 23.87 1.96
CA ARG A 162 -29.22 22.96 0.97
C ARG A 162 -28.51 21.76 1.57
N GLU A 163 -28.05 21.86 2.81
CA GLU A 163 -27.26 20.83 3.50
C GLU A 163 -28.13 19.84 4.31
N GLN A 164 -29.44 20.08 4.35
CA GLN A 164 -30.42 19.24 5.05
C GLN A 164 -31.21 18.42 4.03
N ALA A 165 -31.59 17.20 4.42
CA ALA A 165 -32.41 16.31 3.61
C ALA A 165 -33.23 15.39 4.50
N GLU A 166 -34.41 14.98 4.02
CA GLU A 166 -35.23 13.98 4.70
C GLU A 166 -34.79 12.57 4.33
N GLU A 167 -35.05 11.60 5.22
CA GLU A 167 -34.75 10.18 4.94
C GLU A 167 -35.64 9.59 3.84
N GLU A 168 -36.86 10.13 3.68
CA GLU A 168 -37.81 9.78 2.62
C GLU A 168 -38.64 11.02 2.19
N GLY A 169 -39.38 10.92 1.09
CA GLY A 169 -40.29 11.99 0.64
C GLY A 169 -39.66 13.05 -0.28
N PRO A 170 -40.32 14.22 -0.45
CA PRO A 170 -39.99 15.22 -1.47
C PRO A 170 -38.64 15.93 -1.25
N TRP A 171 -38.14 15.91 -0.02
CA TRP A 171 -36.88 16.53 0.38
C TRP A 171 -35.74 15.52 0.55
N TYR A 172 -35.93 14.29 0.08
CA TYR A 172 -34.85 13.33 -0.07
C TYR A 172 -33.81 13.83 -1.07
N LEU A 173 -32.53 13.73 -0.71
CA LEU A 173 -31.41 14.12 -1.56
C LEU A 173 -30.99 12.96 -2.46
N LEU A 174 -31.19 13.12 -3.77
CA LEU A 174 -30.66 12.21 -4.78
C LEU A 174 -29.30 12.69 -5.26
N LEU A 175 -28.33 11.78 -5.29
CA LEU A 175 -27.04 12.02 -5.94
C LEU A 175 -27.09 11.64 -7.40
N CYS A 176 -26.32 12.35 -8.23
CA CYS A 176 -26.18 12.02 -9.64
C CYS A 176 -25.69 10.57 -9.78
N SER A 177 -26.42 9.75 -10.53
CA SER A 177 -26.10 8.33 -10.73
C SER A 177 -24.75 8.11 -11.42
N SER A 178 -24.28 9.10 -12.18
CA SER A 178 -23.09 8.97 -13.03
C SER A 178 -21.82 9.45 -12.34
N CYS A 179 -21.86 10.57 -11.62
CA CYS A 179 -20.66 11.14 -10.97
C CYS A 179 -20.70 11.16 -9.44
N ALA A 180 -21.88 11.04 -8.82
CA ALA A 180 -22.12 11.22 -7.38
C ALA A 180 -21.57 12.53 -6.77
N ALA A 181 -21.08 13.46 -7.60
CA ALA A 181 -20.44 14.71 -7.19
C ALA A 181 -21.43 15.86 -6.99
N LYS A 182 -22.63 15.75 -7.60
CA LYS A 182 -23.74 16.66 -7.41
C LYS A 182 -24.93 15.93 -6.78
N GLY A 183 -25.72 16.65 -5.99
CA GLY A 183 -27.00 16.21 -5.44
C GLY A 183 -28.14 17.19 -5.72
N THR A 184 -29.37 16.70 -5.70
CA THR A 184 -30.57 17.52 -5.75
C THR A 184 -31.67 16.95 -4.86
N HIS A 185 -32.49 17.80 -4.25
CA HIS A 185 -33.74 17.32 -3.64
C HIS A 185 -34.75 16.99 -4.75
N ARG A 186 -35.62 16.02 -4.52
CA ARG A 186 -36.64 15.64 -5.52
C ARG A 186 -37.44 16.84 -6.00
N CYS A 187 -37.97 17.66 -5.08
CA CYS A 187 -38.71 18.87 -5.45
C CYS A 187 -37.87 19.94 -6.17
N CYS A 188 -36.58 20.07 -5.85
CA CYS A 188 -35.71 21.07 -6.47
C CYS A 188 -35.43 20.79 -7.95
N SER A 189 -35.55 19.53 -8.38
CA SER A 189 -35.44 19.12 -9.79
C SER A 189 -36.76 18.62 -10.38
N ALA A 190 -37.90 18.98 -9.78
CA ALA A 190 -39.24 18.59 -10.22
C ALA A 190 -39.41 17.07 -10.45
N LEU A 191 -38.74 16.26 -9.63
CA LEU A 191 -38.81 14.81 -9.66
C LEU A 191 -40.05 14.32 -8.91
N LYS A 192 -40.59 13.16 -9.31
CA LYS A 192 -41.66 12.48 -8.57
C LYS A 192 -41.13 11.94 -7.24
N ASP A 193 -41.99 11.82 -6.24
CA ASP A 193 -41.62 11.26 -4.92
C ASP A 193 -41.10 9.82 -5.00
N SER A 194 -41.49 9.07 -6.04
CA SER A 194 -41.00 7.71 -6.32
C SER A 194 -39.69 7.65 -7.11
N ALA A 195 -39.12 8.78 -7.51
CA ALA A 195 -37.86 8.80 -8.25
C ALA A 195 -36.71 8.30 -7.35
N ALA A 196 -36.03 7.26 -7.84
CA ALA A 196 -34.89 6.63 -7.18
C ALA A 196 -33.54 7.04 -7.79
N THR A 197 -33.55 7.64 -8.98
CA THR A 197 -32.35 8.05 -9.71
C THR A 197 -32.52 9.46 -10.27
N TRP A 198 -31.40 10.15 -10.40
CA TRP A 198 -31.29 11.47 -11.02
C TRP A 198 -29.89 11.59 -11.63
N GLU A 199 -29.76 12.36 -12.72
CA GLU A 199 -28.50 12.64 -13.39
C GLU A 199 -28.37 14.16 -13.59
N CYS A 200 -27.18 14.70 -13.32
CA CYS A 200 -26.93 16.13 -13.48
C CYS A 200 -26.55 16.49 -14.92
N GLU A 201 -26.74 17.75 -15.30
CA GLU A 201 -26.46 18.25 -16.65
C GLU A 201 -24.98 18.21 -17.09
N ASP A 202 -24.04 18.02 -16.15
CA ASP A 202 -22.60 17.96 -16.44
C ASP A 202 -22.11 16.55 -16.82
N CYS A 203 -22.98 15.53 -16.78
CA CYS A 203 -22.69 14.14 -17.14
C CYS A 203 -23.28 13.82 -18.51
#